data_AF-A0A934AE95-F1
#
_entry.id   AF-A0A934AE95-F1
#
_cell.length_a   1.000
_cell.length_b   1.000
_cell.length_c   1.000
_cell.angle_alpha   90.00
_cell.angle_beta   90.00
_cell.angle_gamma   90.00
#
_symmetry.space_group_name_H-M   'P 1'
#
loop_
_entity.id
_entity.type
_entity.pdbx_description
1 polymer ?
#
loop_
_entity_poly.entity_id
_entity_poly.type
_entity_poly.pdbx_seq_one_letter_code
_entity_poly.pdbx_strand_id
1 'polypeptide(L)'
;MLITRPNHDITTQYLFAWSNDVIIAAKNHGVKVVDLAAKRATRREFTSVITKIRPSLIIVNGHGNTRMITGYNNEPLVVEGENELLFRGAIVYARSCQSAVRLGRACVHSGTVAYIGYTDDFVFFIDETKITRPREDKTAKRFLEPSNDIVMSLLKGHTVSQAQTKSKNMSMRTIQTLMTSETPKEEKELIPYLRWNLVHQVFLGDESARVV
;
A
#
# COMPACT_ATOMS: atom_id res chain seq x y z
N MET A 1 14.80 0.58 2.13
CA MET A 1 13.36 0.73 1.82
C MET A 1 13.05 2.18 1.47
N LEU A 2 12.18 2.42 0.48
CA LEU A 2 11.60 3.72 0.16
C LEU A 2 10.09 3.69 0.42
N ILE A 3 9.54 4.76 1.02
CA ILE A 3 8.09 4.94 1.17
C ILE A 3 7.68 6.36 0.80
N THR A 4 6.57 6.51 0.08
CA THR A 4 5.93 7.83 -0.18
C THR A 4 4.73 8.02 0.73
N ARG A 5 4.52 9.23 1.26
CA ARG A 5 3.36 9.56 2.11
C ARG A 5 2.90 10.99 1.79
N PRO A 6 2.11 11.21 0.70
CA PRO A 6 1.87 12.54 0.15
C PRO A 6 1.01 13.48 1.00
N ASN A 7 0.00 13.03 1.76
CA ASN A 7 -0.76 13.88 2.71
C ASN A 7 -1.18 15.27 2.18
N HIS A 8 -2.11 15.30 1.23
CA HIS A 8 -2.69 16.54 0.67
C HIS A 8 -4.21 16.53 0.58
N ASP A 9 -4.86 15.42 0.89
CA ASP A 9 -6.30 15.25 1.00
C ASP A 9 -6.64 14.24 2.10
N ILE A 10 -7.93 14.05 2.40
CA ILE A 10 -8.39 13.15 3.48
C ILE A 10 -7.87 11.72 3.28
N THR A 11 -7.92 11.21 2.05
CA THR A 11 -7.50 9.83 1.76
C THR A 11 -6.01 9.66 2.06
N THR A 12 -5.20 10.54 1.50
CA THR A 12 -3.74 10.52 1.67
C THR A 12 -3.29 10.90 3.07
N GLN A 13 -4.10 11.64 3.85
CA GLN A 13 -3.89 11.88 5.28
C GLN A 13 -4.00 10.60 6.10
N TYR A 14 -5.03 9.78 5.85
CA TYR A 14 -5.16 8.47 6.48
C TYR A 14 -4.00 7.56 6.09
N LEU A 15 -3.68 7.45 4.80
CA LEU A 15 -2.53 6.66 4.35
C LEU A 15 -1.23 7.16 4.99
N PHE A 16 -1.03 8.47 5.11
CA PHE A 16 0.14 9.07 5.76
C PHE A 16 0.28 8.66 7.22
N ALA A 17 -0.81 8.76 7.98
CA ALA A 17 -0.83 8.47 9.40
C ALA A 17 -0.62 6.97 9.68
N TRP A 18 -1.35 6.11 8.96
CA TRP A 18 -1.28 4.66 9.16
C TRP A 18 0.00 4.03 8.61
N SER A 19 0.64 4.64 7.61
CA SER A 19 1.95 4.18 7.13
C SER A 19 3.09 4.39 8.13
N ASN A 20 2.88 5.21 9.17
CA ASN A 20 3.92 5.41 10.19
C ASN A 20 4.26 4.11 10.93
N ASP A 21 3.28 3.20 11.09
CA ASP A 21 3.51 1.88 11.69
C ASP A 21 4.53 1.07 10.87
N VAL A 22 4.43 1.13 9.53
CA VAL A 22 5.36 0.47 8.62
C VAL A 22 6.77 1.04 8.77
N ILE A 23 6.89 2.36 8.93
CA ILE A 23 8.20 3.02 9.14
C ILE A 23 8.81 2.59 10.48
N ILE A 24 8.02 2.57 11.55
CA ILE A 24 8.47 2.11 12.87
C ILE A 24 8.92 0.65 12.81
N ALA A 25 8.11 -0.22 12.21
CA ALA A 25 8.45 -1.62 12.06
C ALA A 25 9.73 -1.82 11.25
N ALA A 26 9.91 -1.11 10.14
CA ALA A 26 11.12 -1.18 9.33
C ALA A 26 12.37 -0.79 10.13
N LYS A 27 12.30 0.32 10.89
CA LYS A 27 13.40 0.76 11.77
C LYS A 27 13.71 -0.26 12.85
N ASN A 28 12.69 -0.86 13.46
CA ASN A 28 12.85 -1.90 14.48
C ASN A 28 13.51 -3.18 13.94
N HIS A 29 13.40 -3.44 12.63
CA HIS A 29 14.10 -4.53 11.93
C HIS A 29 15.46 -4.07 11.36
N GLY A 30 15.98 -2.90 11.75
CA GLY A 30 17.27 -2.39 11.27
C GLY A 30 17.27 -1.91 9.81
N VAL A 31 16.09 -1.81 9.17
CA VAL A 31 15.99 -1.40 7.76
C VAL A 31 16.13 0.11 7.65
N LYS A 32 17.07 0.58 6.81
CA LYS A 32 17.17 1.99 6.45
C LYS A 32 15.94 2.41 5.63
N VAL A 33 15.26 3.45 6.11
CA VAL A 33 14.04 3.98 5.49
C VAL A 33 14.30 5.37 4.93
N VAL A 34 14.04 5.55 3.64
CA VAL A 34 13.87 6.88 3.04
C VAL A 34 12.37 7.16 2.97
N ASP A 35 11.95 8.19 3.70
CA ASP A 35 10.55 8.61 3.81
C ASP A 35 10.34 9.91 3.02
N LEU A 36 9.58 9.82 1.93
CA LEU A 36 9.13 10.95 1.14
C LEU A 36 7.77 11.43 1.67
N ALA A 37 7.85 12.15 2.78
CA ALA A 37 6.70 12.66 3.51
C ALA A 37 6.16 13.98 2.93
N ALA A 38 4.84 14.10 2.91
CA ALA A 38 4.10 15.27 2.47
C ALA A 38 4.57 15.77 1.08
N LYS A 39 4.94 17.06 1.00
CA LYS A 39 5.43 17.76 -0.18
C LYS A 39 6.70 17.16 -0.82
N ARG A 40 7.35 16.19 -0.16
CA ARG A 40 8.51 15.47 -0.72
C ARG A 40 8.13 14.31 -1.64
N ALA A 41 6.87 13.87 -1.62
CA ALA A 41 6.36 12.82 -2.51
C ALA A 41 6.13 13.35 -3.94
N THR A 42 7.15 13.90 -4.58
CA THR A 42 7.10 14.46 -5.94
C THR A 42 7.83 13.56 -6.93
N ARG A 43 7.52 13.66 -8.24
CA ARG A 43 8.17 12.83 -9.28
C ARG A 43 9.67 13.03 -9.28
N ARG A 44 10.10 14.29 -9.13
CA ARG A 44 11.52 14.68 -9.11
C ARG A 44 12.28 14.02 -7.96
N GLU A 45 11.78 14.15 -6.73
CA GLU A 45 12.47 13.61 -5.57
C GLU A 45 12.40 12.07 -5.54
N PHE A 46 11.25 11.50 -5.90
CA PHE A 46 11.07 10.05 -6.02
C PHE A 46 12.07 9.42 -7.01
N THR A 47 12.16 9.98 -8.22
CA THR A 47 13.10 9.53 -9.27
C THR A 47 14.54 9.65 -8.80
N SER A 48 14.91 10.79 -8.21
CA SER A 48 16.24 11.04 -7.67
C SER A 48 16.64 10.02 -6.60
N VAL A 49 15.75 9.76 -5.63
CA VAL A 49 15.99 8.80 -4.56
C VAL A 49 16.12 7.39 -5.12
N ILE A 50 15.15 6.90 -5.90
CA ILE A 50 15.20 5.54 -6.48
C ILE A 50 16.50 5.30 -7.24
N THR A 51 16.90 6.26 -8.08
CA THR A 51 18.10 6.13 -8.91
C THR A 51 19.37 6.05 -8.06
N LYS A 52 19.43 6.82 -6.97
CA LYS A 52 20.59 6.89 -6.07
C LYS A 52 20.67 5.70 -5.13
N ILE A 53 19.56 5.32 -4.50
CA ILE A 53 19.56 4.33 -3.40
C ILE A 53 19.18 2.92 -3.84
N ARG A 54 18.54 2.75 -5.01
CA ARG A 54 18.09 1.46 -5.57
C ARG A 54 17.48 0.52 -4.51
N PRO A 55 16.36 0.93 -3.89
CA PRO A 55 15.79 0.20 -2.76
C PRO A 55 15.23 -1.16 -3.22
N SER A 56 15.50 -2.23 -2.47
CA SER A 56 14.92 -3.57 -2.70
C SER A 56 13.42 -3.65 -2.38
N LEU A 57 12.90 -2.72 -1.56
CA LEU A 57 11.50 -2.60 -1.20
C LEU A 57 11.02 -1.15 -1.36
N ILE A 58 9.95 -0.97 -2.14
CA ILE A 58 9.33 0.33 -2.41
C ILE A 58 7.84 0.27 -2.03
N ILE A 59 7.40 1.24 -1.23
CA ILE A 59 5.99 1.42 -0.86
C ILE A 59 5.51 2.73 -1.46
N VAL A 60 4.47 2.67 -2.29
CA VAL A 60 3.83 3.85 -2.85
C VAL A 60 2.41 4.01 -2.33
N ASN A 61 2.15 5.19 -1.77
CA ASN A 61 0.84 5.57 -1.25
C ASN A 61 0.37 6.80 -2.01
N GLY A 62 -0.86 6.76 -2.49
CA GLY A 62 -1.45 7.87 -3.21
C GLY A 62 -2.61 7.39 -4.05
N HIS A 63 -3.24 8.33 -4.75
CA HIS A 63 -4.21 7.99 -5.77
C HIS A 63 -3.53 7.31 -6.95
N GLY A 64 -4.35 6.85 -7.89
CA GLY A 64 -3.88 6.28 -9.13
C GLY A 64 -5.03 5.77 -9.97
N ASN A 65 -4.66 5.10 -11.04
CA ASN A 65 -5.57 4.39 -11.92
C ASN A 65 -4.81 3.23 -12.57
N THR A 66 -5.43 2.62 -13.58
CA THR A 66 -4.83 1.49 -14.30
C THR A 66 -3.42 1.74 -14.84
N ARG A 67 -3.04 2.98 -15.15
CA ARG A 67 -1.79 3.35 -15.83
C ARG A 67 -0.81 4.18 -15.00
N MET A 68 -1.21 4.71 -13.84
CA MET A 68 -0.33 5.58 -13.05
C MET A 68 -0.57 5.54 -11.55
N ILE A 69 0.45 5.91 -10.78
CA ILE A 69 0.40 6.16 -9.34
C ILE A 69 0.84 7.60 -9.09
N THR A 70 0.14 8.31 -8.22
CA THR A 70 0.41 9.72 -7.93
C THR A 70 1.03 9.94 -6.56
N GLY A 71 1.67 11.10 -6.40
CA GLY A 71 2.27 11.59 -5.16
C GLY A 71 1.52 12.80 -4.62
N TYR A 72 2.27 13.78 -4.14
CA TYR A 72 1.74 15.02 -3.57
C TYR A 72 0.91 15.78 -4.60
N ASN A 73 -0.26 16.30 -4.20
CA ASN A 73 -1.18 17.02 -5.08
C ASN A 73 -1.53 16.27 -6.37
N ASN A 74 -1.58 14.93 -6.31
CA ASN A 74 -1.84 14.06 -7.46
C ASN A 74 -0.83 14.17 -8.60
N GLU A 75 0.39 14.67 -8.33
CA GLU A 75 1.49 14.65 -9.30
C GLU A 75 1.81 13.19 -9.69
N PRO A 76 1.80 12.81 -10.97
CA PRO A 76 2.16 11.45 -11.38
C PRO A 76 3.60 11.09 -11.00
N LEU A 77 3.79 10.01 -10.24
CA LEU A 77 5.12 9.51 -9.87
C LEU A 77 5.65 8.49 -10.88
N VAL A 78 4.80 7.53 -11.22
CA VAL A 78 5.11 6.46 -12.18
C VAL A 78 3.94 6.31 -13.13
N VAL A 79 4.24 6.30 -14.42
CA VAL A 79 3.28 6.18 -15.52
C VAL A 79 3.76 5.07 -16.46
N GLU A 80 2.83 4.20 -16.83
CA GLU A 80 3.05 3.11 -17.79
C GLU A 80 3.50 3.68 -19.15
N GLY A 81 4.66 3.23 -19.63
CA GLY A 81 5.28 3.66 -20.88
C GLY A 81 6.20 4.88 -20.75
N GLU A 82 6.35 5.45 -19.56
CA GLU A 82 7.24 6.58 -19.32
C GLU A 82 8.42 6.22 -18.42
N ASN A 83 8.15 5.64 -17.25
CA ASN A 83 9.16 5.47 -16.21
C ASN A 83 8.91 4.27 -15.27
N GLU A 84 8.18 3.25 -15.71
CA GLU A 84 7.98 1.99 -14.97
C GLU A 84 9.29 1.27 -14.62
N LEU A 85 10.37 1.51 -15.39
CA LEU A 85 11.73 1.02 -15.12
C LEU A 85 12.29 1.50 -13.77
N LEU A 86 11.72 2.55 -13.16
CA LEU A 86 12.08 2.98 -11.80
C LEU A 86 11.89 1.87 -10.76
N PHE A 87 11.02 0.88 -11.04
CA PHE A 87 10.79 -0.24 -10.14
C PHE A 87 11.63 -1.47 -10.44
N ARG A 88 12.58 -1.39 -11.37
CA ARG A 88 13.43 -2.53 -11.73
C ARG A 88 14.23 -3.04 -10.51
N GLY A 89 14.20 -4.35 -10.29
CA GLY A 89 14.93 -5.02 -9.22
C GLY A 89 14.32 -4.89 -7.82
N ALA A 90 13.17 -4.22 -7.67
CA ALA A 90 12.50 -4.02 -6.39
C ALA A 90 11.26 -4.90 -6.24
N ILE A 91 10.89 -5.20 -4.99
CA ILE A 91 9.54 -5.55 -4.60
C ILE A 91 8.77 -4.24 -4.36
N VAL A 92 7.62 -4.09 -5.01
CA VAL A 92 6.77 -2.90 -4.91
C VAL A 92 5.47 -3.27 -4.22
N TYR A 93 5.06 -2.45 -3.25
CA TYR A 93 3.69 -2.43 -2.75
C TYR A 93 3.03 -1.08 -3.04
N ALA A 94 1.93 -1.11 -3.79
CA ALA A 94 1.17 0.06 -4.16
C ALA A 94 -0.21 0.07 -3.50
N ARG A 95 -0.43 1.00 -2.58
CA ARG A 95 -1.77 1.41 -2.15
C ARG A 95 -2.24 2.55 -3.04
N SER A 96 -2.66 2.15 -4.23
CA SER A 96 -3.07 3.03 -5.31
C SER A 96 -4.07 2.27 -6.18
N CYS A 97 -5.21 2.91 -6.47
CA CYS A 97 -6.35 2.27 -7.11
C CYS A 97 -6.00 1.69 -8.47
N GLN A 98 -6.44 0.46 -8.74
CA GLN A 98 -6.35 -0.22 -10.04
C GLN A 98 -4.93 -0.37 -10.61
N SER A 99 -3.89 -0.05 -9.82
CA SER A 99 -2.52 0.05 -10.32
C SER A 99 -1.96 -1.29 -10.80
N ALA A 100 -2.51 -2.42 -10.35
CA ALA A 100 -2.12 -3.75 -10.80
C ALA A 100 -2.77 -4.18 -12.13
N VAL A 101 -3.73 -3.42 -12.67
CA VAL A 101 -4.42 -3.77 -13.91
C VAL A 101 -3.47 -3.69 -15.10
N ARG A 102 -2.81 -2.52 -15.30
CA ARG A 102 -1.83 -2.33 -16.38
C ARG A 102 -0.44 -1.97 -15.87
N LEU A 103 -0.31 -0.90 -15.08
CA LEU A 103 0.98 -0.41 -14.62
C LEU A 103 1.80 -1.51 -13.92
N GLY A 104 1.21 -2.24 -12.98
CA GLY A 104 1.90 -3.32 -12.27
C GLY A 104 2.43 -4.41 -13.21
N ARG A 105 1.69 -4.74 -14.28
CA ARG A 105 2.13 -5.70 -15.30
C ARG A 105 3.29 -5.13 -16.12
N ALA A 106 3.22 -3.87 -16.51
CA ALA A 106 4.29 -3.18 -17.22
C ALA A 106 5.57 -3.13 -16.36
N CYS A 107 5.47 -2.78 -15.09
CA CYS A 107 6.59 -2.79 -14.15
C CYS A 107 7.28 -4.16 -14.06
N VAL A 108 6.50 -5.25 -13.89
CA VAL A 108 7.04 -6.62 -13.85
C VAL A 108 7.69 -6.99 -15.19
N HIS A 109 7.07 -6.67 -16.32
CA HIS A 109 7.67 -6.87 -17.65
C HIS A 109 8.99 -6.11 -17.81
N SER A 110 9.09 -4.91 -17.23
CA SER A 110 10.29 -4.06 -17.19
C SER A 110 11.31 -4.45 -16.11
N GLY A 111 11.09 -5.55 -15.39
CA GLY A 111 12.06 -6.13 -14.46
C GLY A 111 11.86 -5.77 -12.98
N THR A 112 10.68 -5.30 -12.58
CA THR A 112 10.27 -5.33 -11.18
C THR A 112 10.17 -6.77 -10.69
N VAL A 113 10.76 -7.08 -9.52
CA VAL A 113 10.82 -8.46 -9.00
C VAL A 113 9.42 -8.97 -8.69
N ALA A 114 8.67 -8.16 -7.94
CA ALA A 114 7.27 -8.42 -7.65
C ALA A 114 6.51 -7.11 -7.43
N TYR A 115 5.24 -7.10 -7.81
CA TYR A 115 4.36 -5.96 -7.65
C TYR A 115 3.09 -6.38 -6.92
N ILE A 116 2.87 -5.85 -5.73
CA ILE A 116 1.66 -6.05 -4.93
C ILE A 116 0.79 -4.80 -5.05
N GLY A 117 -0.47 -4.94 -5.45
CA GLY A 117 -1.38 -3.82 -5.63
C GLY A 117 -2.82 -4.30 -5.81
N TYR A 118 -3.65 -3.45 -6.41
CA TYR A 118 -5.08 -3.71 -6.54
C TYR A 118 -5.52 -3.74 -8.01
N THR A 119 -6.38 -4.70 -8.34
CA THR A 119 -7.03 -4.82 -9.66
C THR A 119 -8.27 -3.96 -9.78
N ASP A 120 -8.74 -3.40 -8.67
CA ASP A 120 -9.80 -2.40 -8.64
C ASP A 120 -9.49 -1.33 -7.58
N ASP A 121 -10.43 -0.45 -7.28
CA ASP A 121 -10.27 0.59 -6.26
C ASP A 121 -10.00 -0.01 -4.88
N PHE A 122 -9.01 0.55 -4.18
CA PHE A 122 -8.79 0.26 -2.76
C PHE A 122 -9.72 1.15 -1.94
N VAL A 123 -10.64 0.55 -1.21
CA VAL A 123 -11.68 1.26 -0.48
C VAL A 123 -11.43 1.20 1.02
N PHE A 124 -11.57 2.31 1.73
CA PHE A 124 -11.66 2.29 3.19
C PHE A 124 -12.65 3.33 3.66
N PHE A 125 -13.31 3.01 4.77
CA PHE A 125 -14.23 3.91 5.43
C PHE A 125 -13.53 4.64 6.56
N ILE A 126 -14.02 5.83 6.85
CA ILE A 126 -13.55 6.68 7.93
C ILE A 126 -14.72 7.06 8.82
N ASP A 127 -14.43 7.29 10.09
CA ASP A 127 -15.30 8.02 10.99
C ASP A 127 -15.02 9.53 10.79
N GLU A 128 -16.01 10.26 10.27
CA GLU A 128 -15.87 11.69 9.99
C GLU A 128 -15.49 12.51 11.23
N THR A 129 -15.83 12.03 12.44
CA THR A 129 -15.44 12.66 13.71
C THR A 129 -13.97 12.45 14.08
N LYS A 130 -13.25 11.65 13.28
CA LYS A 130 -11.85 11.25 13.47
C LYS A 130 -10.91 11.75 12.36
N ILE A 131 -11.39 12.55 11.40
CA ILE A 131 -10.57 13.10 10.30
C ILE A 131 -9.28 13.78 10.80
N THR A 132 -9.35 14.56 11.88
CA THR A 132 -8.18 15.27 12.45
C THR A 132 -7.27 14.38 13.30
N ARG A 133 -7.70 13.15 13.61
CA ARG A 133 -7.00 12.16 14.44
C ARG A 133 -7.12 10.75 13.81
N PRO A 134 -6.61 10.53 12.59
CA PRO A 134 -6.84 9.29 11.82
C PRO A 134 -6.42 8.00 12.55
N ARG A 135 -5.48 8.10 13.49
CA ARG A 135 -4.97 6.97 14.28
C ARG A 135 -5.96 6.45 15.34
N GLU A 136 -6.91 7.28 15.75
CA GLU A 136 -7.97 6.89 16.67
C GLU A 136 -9.20 6.30 15.96
N ASP A 137 -9.22 6.35 14.63
CA ASP A 137 -10.33 5.89 13.81
C ASP A 137 -10.35 4.36 13.75
N LYS A 138 -11.26 3.76 14.53
CA LYS A 138 -11.46 2.31 14.57
C LYS A 138 -12.07 1.76 13.28
N THR A 139 -12.81 2.57 12.53
CA THR A 139 -13.39 2.17 11.24
C THR A 139 -12.27 2.02 10.22
N ALA A 140 -11.45 3.05 10.05
CA ALA A 140 -10.33 3.01 9.11
C ALA A 140 -9.28 1.95 9.48
N LYS A 141 -9.06 1.73 10.78
CA LYS A 141 -8.18 0.67 11.31
C LYS A 141 -8.47 -0.69 10.69
N ARG A 142 -9.75 -1.06 10.54
CA ARG A 142 -10.20 -2.34 9.99
C ARG A 142 -9.72 -2.59 8.56
N PHE A 143 -9.49 -1.54 7.78
CA PHE A 143 -9.00 -1.62 6.40
C PHE A 143 -7.48 -1.45 6.33
N LEU A 144 -6.95 -0.48 7.07
CA LEU A 144 -5.56 -0.04 6.94
C LEU A 144 -4.58 -0.97 7.64
N GLU A 145 -4.94 -1.62 8.75
CA GLU A 145 -4.08 -2.62 9.40
C GLU A 145 -3.80 -3.84 8.50
N PRO A 146 -4.81 -4.53 7.92
CA PRO A 146 -4.55 -5.61 6.97
C PRO A 146 -3.70 -5.16 5.77
N SER A 147 -3.93 -3.94 5.27
CA SER A 147 -3.14 -3.38 4.16
C SER A 147 -1.67 -3.15 4.54
N ASN A 148 -1.38 -2.79 5.80
CA ASN A 148 -0.03 -2.60 6.31
C ASN A 148 0.66 -3.95 6.52
N ASP A 149 -0.08 -5.00 6.89
CA ASP A 149 0.46 -6.33 7.21
C ASP A 149 1.24 -6.97 6.05
N ILE A 150 0.97 -6.56 4.81
CA ILE A 150 1.78 -6.91 3.63
C ILE A 150 3.24 -6.50 3.86
N VAL A 151 3.46 -5.22 4.15
CA VAL A 151 4.81 -4.69 4.36
C VAL A 151 5.40 -5.23 5.65
N MET A 152 4.61 -5.36 6.71
CA MET A 152 5.06 -5.96 7.97
C MET A 152 5.56 -7.39 7.77
N SER A 153 4.87 -8.17 6.94
CA SER A 153 5.25 -9.55 6.63
C SER A 153 6.54 -9.59 5.80
N LEU A 154 6.67 -8.74 4.79
CA LEU A 154 7.89 -8.62 3.97
C LEU A 154 9.10 -8.23 4.82
N LEU A 155 8.96 -7.28 5.74
CA LEU A 155 10.02 -6.85 6.68
C LEU A 155 10.46 -7.98 7.63
N LYS A 156 9.56 -8.92 7.95
CA LYS A 156 9.86 -10.13 8.72
C LYS A 156 10.47 -11.26 7.87
N GLY A 157 10.81 -10.96 6.61
CA GLY A 157 11.45 -11.90 5.70
C GLY A 157 10.50 -12.90 5.04
N HIS A 158 9.17 -12.72 5.09
CA HIS A 158 8.24 -13.59 4.37
C HIS A 158 8.34 -13.42 2.85
N THR A 159 7.93 -14.43 2.09
CA THR A 159 7.77 -14.29 0.63
C THR A 159 6.61 -13.36 0.29
N VAL A 160 6.59 -12.86 -0.94
CA VAL A 160 5.46 -12.09 -1.51
C VAL A 160 4.14 -12.83 -1.35
N SER A 161 4.09 -14.13 -1.69
CA SER A 161 2.88 -14.94 -1.55
C SER A 161 2.42 -15.09 -0.10
N GLN A 162 3.36 -15.27 0.83
CA GLN A 162 3.09 -15.34 2.27
C GLN A 162 2.57 -14.00 2.81
N ALA A 163 3.18 -12.88 2.39
CA ALA A 163 2.76 -11.54 2.79
C ALA A 163 1.33 -11.22 2.34
N GLN A 164 0.98 -11.56 1.09
CA GLN A 164 -0.38 -11.42 0.60
C GLN A 164 -1.35 -12.30 1.40
N THR A 165 -1.00 -13.57 1.62
CA THR A 165 -1.86 -14.52 2.34
C THR A 165 -2.15 -14.05 3.76
N LYS A 166 -1.13 -13.54 4.47
CA LYS A 166 -1.29 -13.02 5.83
C LYS A 166 -2.21 -11.80 5.89
N SER A 167 -2.01 -10.84 4.98
CA SER A 167 -2.88 -9.67 4.86
C SER A 167 -4.34 -10.06 4.58
N LYS A 168 -4.59 -10.97 3.61
CA LYS A 168 -5.94 -11.47 3.30
C LYS A 168 -6.56 -12.22 4.48
N ASN A 169 -5.78 -13.02 5.21
CA ASN A 169 -6.24 -13.71 6.40
C ASN A 169 -6.61 -12.73 7.52
N MET A 170 -5.86 -11.63 7.66
CA MET A 170 -6.19 -10.57 8.62
C MET A 170 -7.52 -9.89 8.26
N SER A 171 -7.72 -9.52 6.99
CA SER A 171 -9.01 -9.00 6.50
C SER A 171 -10.15 -9.99 6.72
N MET A 172 -9.93 -11.28 6.45
CA MET A 172 -10.95 -12.32 6.66
C MET A 172 -11.35 -12.45 8.14
N ARG A 173 -10.38 -12.39 9.06
CA ARG A 173 -10.68 -12.36 10.51
C ARG A 173 -11.51 -11.15 10.89
N THR A 174 -11.19 -9.98 10.35
CA THR A 174 -12.00 -8.77 10.56
C THR A 174 -13.43 -8.95 10.07
N ILE A 175 -13.62 -9.52 8.87
CA ILE A 175 -14.96 -9.84 8.33
C ILE A 175 -15.70 -10.80 9.27
N GLN A 176 -15.05 -11.88 9.70
CA GLN A 176 -15.65 -12.87 10.61
C GLN A 176 -16.10 -12.23 11.93
N THR A 177 -15.29 -11.34 12.51
CA THR A 177 -15.68 -10.58 13.70
C THR A 177 -16.93 -9.74 13.44
N LEU A 178 -17.00 -9.02 12.32
CA LEU A 178 -18.15 -8.19 11.98
C LEU A 178 -19.43 -9.00 11.70
N MET A 179 -19.31 -10.26 11.29
CA MET A 179 -20.46 -11.15 11.06
C MET A 179 -21.13 -11.64 12.35
N THR A 180 -20.48 -11.47 13.51
CA THR A 180 -21.03 -11.91 14.80
C THR A 180 -22.34 -11.18 15.15
N SER A 181 -23.19 -11.82 15.96
CA SER A 181 -24.47 -11.23 16.40
C SER A 181 -24.27 -9.99 17.28
N GLU A 182 -23.13 -9.86 17.94
CA GLU A 182 -22.80 -8.75 18.85
C GLU A 182 -22.40 -7.45 18.13
N THR A 183 -22.07 -7.53 16.84
CA THR A 183 -21.64 -6.36 16.06
C THR A 183 -22.86 -5.51 15.65
N PRO A 184 -22.83 -4.17 15.85
CA PRO A 184 -23.87 -3.26 15.38
C PRO A 184 -24.12 -3.39 13.88
N LYS A 185 -25.36 -3.19 13.42
CA LYS A 185 -25.75 -3.41 12.03
C LYS A 185 -24.95 -2.51 11.06
N GLU A 186 -24.71 -1.27 11.48
CA GLU A 186 -23.98 -0.26 10.72
C GLU A 186 -22.53 -0.69 10.46
N GLU A 187 -21.89 -1.35 11.43
CA GLU A 187 -20.54 -1.89 11.23
C GLU A 187 -20.51 -3.09 10.26
N LYS A 188 -21.61 -3.82 10.11
CA LYS A 188 -21.72 -4.92 9.14
C LYS A 188 -21.73 -4.42 7.70
N GLU A 189 -22.12 -3.16 7.46
CA GLU A 189 -22.10 -2.54 6.14
C GLU A 189 -20.67 -2.38 5.58
N LEU A 190 -19.65 -2.52 6.43
CA LEU A 190 -18.24 -2.53 6.01
C LEU A 190 -17.81 -3.83 5.31
N ILE A 191 -18.53 -4.94 5.54
CA ILE A 191 -18.14 -6.28 5.08
C ILE A 191 -17.93 -6.36 3.56
N PRO A 192 -18.85 -5.84 2.71
CA PRO A 192 -18.67 -5.88 1.26
C PRO A 192 -17.37 -5.21 0.80
N TYR A 193 -16.97 -4.10 1.43
CA TYR A 193 -15.77 -3.34 1.08
C TYR A 193 -14.48 -3.99 1.59
N LEU A 194 -14.52 -4.62 2.77
CA LEU A 194 -13.41 -5.45 3.24
C LEU A 194 -13.19 -6.64 2.30
N ARG A 195 -14.29 -7.29 1.87
CA ARG A 195 -14.25 -8.37 0.89
C ARG A 195 -13.74 -7.88 -0.47
N TRP A 196 -14.16 -6.69 -0.89
CA TRP A 196 -13.71 -6.05 -2.13
C TRP A 196 -12.18 -5.89 -2.16
N ASN A 197 -11.60 -5.28 -1.13
CA ASN A 197 -10.14 -5.16 -1.04
C ASN A 197 -9.44 -6.53 -1.04
N LEU A 198 -10.00 -7.51 -0.32
CA LEU A 198 -9.44 -8.86 -0.24
C LEU A 198 -9.37 -9.54 -1.61
N VAL A 199 -10.44 -9.45 -2.41
CA VAL A 199 -10.49 -10.11 -3.73
C VAL A 199 -9.64 -9.36 -4.75
N HIS A 200 -9.57 -8.03 -4.67
CA HIS A 200 -8.85 -7.21 -5.64
C HIS A 200 -7.37 -7.01 -5.34
N GLN A 201 -6.92 -7.29 -4.11
CA GLN A 201 -5.50 -7.34 -3.78
C GLN A 201 -4.83 -8.54 -4.48
N VAL A 202 -3.83 -8.24 -5.30
CA VAL A 202 -3.06 -9.24 -6.06
C VAL A 202 -1.56 -8.98 -5.92
N PHE A 203 -0.76 -9.99 -6.24
CA PHE A 203 0.64 -9.81 -6.60
C PHE A 203 0.87 -10.25 -8.05
N LEU A 204 1.90 -9.68 -8.66
CA LEU A 204 2.42 -10.01 -9.99
C LEU A 204 3.93 -10.24 -9.86
N GLY A 205 4.52 -11.06 -10.73
CA GLY A 205 5.96 -11.36 -10.71
C GLY A 205 6.31 -12.56 -9.83
N ASP A 206 7.49 -12.53 -9.20
CA ASP A 206 8.01 -13.63 -8.40
C ASP A 206 7.31 -13.74 -7.03
N GLU A 207 6.56 -14.81 -6.85
CA GLU A 207 5.82 -15.09 -5.61
C GLU A 207 6.70 -15.50 -4.43
N SER A 208 7.91 -15.99 -4.72
CA SER A 208 8.89 -16.50 -3.75
C SER A 208 9.87 -15.42 -3.28
N ALA A 209 9.86 -14.26 -3.94
CA ALA A 209 10.74 -13.15 -3.63
C ALA A 209 10.59 -12.68 -2.18
N ARG A 210 11.71 -12.28 -1.59
CA ARG A 210 11.82 -11.74 -0.22
C ARG A 210 12.59 -10.43 -0.25
N VAL A 211 12.39 -9.60 0.77
CA VAL A 211 13.24 -8.43 0.98
C VAL A 211 14.60 -8.94 1.45
N VAL A 212 15.64 -8.67 0.65
CA VAL A 212 17.05 -8.96 0.95
C VAL A 212 17.68 -7.79 1.68
#